data_AF-A0A0C2FG17-F1
#
_entry.id   AF-A0A0C2FG17-F1
#
_cell.length_a   1.000
_cell.length_b   1.000
_cell.length_c   1.000
_cell.angle_alpha   90.00
_cell.angle_beta   90.00
_cell.angle_gamma   90.00
#
_symmetry.space_group_name_H-M   'P 1'
#
loop_
_entity.id
_entity.type
_entity.pdbx_description
1 polymer ?
#
loop_
_entity_poly.entity_id
_entity_poly.type
_entity_poly.pdbx_seq_one_letter_code
_entity_poly.pdbx_strand_id
1 'polypeptide(L)'
;MCGKDPCPGTFSDEFRVTALNMHNYYRRLAATGWAKTGDKYAKTASKMVELKYSKDLEEAANNYLNANSNCPAAAQGGAAVENFFKTNKFTTPHVEAFKEAMKSWWTPFEKSGFGDEPTYTDKIENGDLKYAAN
;
A
#
# COMPACT_ATOMS: atom_id res chain seq x y z
N MET A 1 -11.38 8.69 3.82
CA MET A 1 -11.62 9.11 2.40
C MET A 1 -11.65 10.63 2.37
N CYS A 2 -10.98 11.27 1.41
CA CYS A 2 -10.89 12.74 1.31
C CYS A 2 -11.82 13.31 0.22
N GLY A 3 -12.28 14.54 0.37
CA GLY A 3 -13.18 15.22 -0.59
C GLY A 3 -14.17 16.18 0.08
N LYS A 4 -15.11 16.74 -0.72
CA LYS A 4 -16.12 17.73 -0.29
C LYS A 4 -17.04 17.23 0.83
N ASP A 5 -17.26 15.91 0.89
CA ASP A 5 -17.96 15.21 1.96
C ASP A 5 -17.03 14.10 2.51
N PRO A 6 -16.08 14.45 3.40
CA PRO A 6 -15.13 13.48 3.92
C PRO A 6 -15.91 12.46 4.74
N CYS A 7 -15.84 11.19 4.34
CA CYS A 7 -16.44 10.11 5.11
C CYS A 7 -15.51 9.88 6.33
N PRO A 8 -15.94 10.23 7.56
CA PRO A 8 -15.09 10.07 8.74
C PRO A 8 -14.76 8.59 8.88
N GLY A 9 -13.46 8.29 8.86
CA GLY A 9 -12.87 6.96 8.65
C GLY A 9 -13.12 5.95 9.76
N THR A 10 -14.38 5.66 10.07
CA THR A 10 -14.74 4.51 10.89
C THR A 10 -14.61 3.27 10.03
N PHE A 11 -13.43 2.66 10.06
CA PHE A 11 -13.18 1.39 9.39
C PHE A 11 -13.70 0.23 10.23
N SER A 12 -14.28 -0.78 9.57
CA SER A 12 -14.69 -2.01 10.21
C SER A 12 -13.47 -2.87 10.56
N ASP A 13 -13.62 -3.80 11.51
CA ASP A 13 -12.55 -4.76 11.80
C ASP A 13 -12.24 -5.66 10.59
N GLU A 14 -13.25 -5.95 9.76
CA GLU A 14 -13.05 -6.65 8.49
C GLU A 14 -12.08 -5.89 7.57
N PHE A 15 -12.21 -4.57 7.47
CA PHE A 15 -11.28 -3.74 6.71
C PHE A 15 -9.87 -3.85 7.28
N ARG A 16 -9.70 -3.71 8.60
CA ARG A 16 -8.39 -3.78 9.26
C ARG A 16 -7.71 -5.14 9.04
N VAL A 17 -8.46 -6.23 9.22
CA VAL A 17 -7.99 -7.60 8.99
C VAL A 17 -7.64 -7.81 7.52
N THR A 18 -8.48 -7.36 6.59
CA THR A 18 -8.20 -7.43 5.15
C THR A 18 -6.92 -6.66 4.82
N ALA A 19 -6.78 -5.45 5.34
CA ALA A 19 -5.61 -4.62 5.10
C ALA A 19 -4.32 -5.27 5.58
N LEU A 20 -4.31 -5.78 6.82
CA LEU A 20 -3.16 -6.48 7.36
C LEU A 20 -2.83 -7.75 6.57
N ASN A 21 -3.84 -8.58 6.30
CA ASN A 21 -3.66 -9.88 5.66
C ASN A 21 -3.17 -9.75 4.23
N MET A 22 -3.66 -8.77 3.46
CA MET A 22 -3.19 -8.57 2.09
C MET A 22 -1.73 -8.13 2.04
N HIS A 23 -1.31 -7.20 2.90
CA HIS A 23 0.10 -6.82 2.97
C HIS A 23 0.98 -8.02 3.36
N ASN A 24 0.63 -8.73 4.44
CA ASN A 24 1.41 -9.89 4.89
C ASN A 24 1.41 -11.05 3.88
N TYR A 25 0.32 -11.22 3.12
CA TYR A 25 0.26 -12.18 2.01
C TYR A 25 1.31 -11.87 0.94
N TYR A 26 1.33 -10.64 0.41
CA TYR A 26 2.30 -10.26 -0.63
C TYR A 26 3.74 -10.26 -0.12
N ARG A 27 3.97 -9.80 1.12
CA ARG A 27 5.29 -9.87 1.78
C ARG A 27 5.78 -11.31 1.89
N ARG A 28 4.92 -12.24 2.32
CA ARG A 28 5.26 -13.67 2.39
C ARG A 28 5.51 -14.25 0.99
N LEU A 29 4.68 -13.91 0.02
CA LEU A 29 4.82 -14.37 -1.36
C LEU A 29 6.17 -13.94 -1.95
N ALA A 30 6.57 -12.69 -1.74
CA ALA A 30 7.88 -12.19 -2.14
C ALA A 30 9.03 -12.85 -1.35
N ALA A 31 8.92 -12.91 -0.02
CA ALA A 31 9.98 -13.43 0.84
C ALA A 31 10.30 -14.91 0.57
N THR A 32 9.29 -15.68 0.19
CA THR A 32 9.44 -17.10 -0.15
C THR A 32 9.89 -17.33 -1.60
N GLY A 33 10.01 -16.28 -2.41
CA GLY A 33 10.39 -16.36 -3.82
C GLY A 33 9.29 -16.89 -4.74
N TRP A 34 8.02 -16.84 -4.31
CA TRP A 34 6.87 -17.28 -5.10
C TRP A 34 6.18 -16.14 -5.84
N ALA A 35 6.53 -14.89 -5.55
CA ALA A 35 5.98 -13.74 -6.26
C ALA A 35 6.58 -13.64 -7.67
N LYS A 36 5.72 -13.63 -8.69
CA LYS A 36 6.14 -13.45 -10.08
C LYS A 36 6.62 -12.02 -10.32
N THR A 37 7.64 -11.88 -11.17
CA THR A 37 8.23 -10.60 -11.58
C THR A 37 8.60 -10.69 -13.07
N GLY A 38 7.66 -10.31 -13.95
CA GLY A 38 7.74 -10.62 -15.38
C GLY A 38 7.77 -12.13 -15.60
N ASP A 39 8.75 -12.60 -16.36
CA ASP A 39 8.96 -14.03 -16.65
C ASP A 39 9.75 -14.77 -15.55
N LYS A 40 10.07 -14.07 -14.45
CA LYS A 40 10.87 -14.59 -13.33
C LYS A 40 10.07 -14.61 -12.03
N TYR A 41 10.74 -14.97 -10.95
CA TYR A 41 10.25 -14.87 -9.59
C TYR A 41 11.17 -14.00 -8.74
N ALA A 42 10.62 -13.43 -7.68
CA ALA A 42 11.34 -12.67 -6.69
C ALA A 42 12.45 -13.51 -6.05
N LYS A 43 13.59 -12.87 -5.71
CA LYS A 43 14.57 -13.49 -4.81
C LYS A 43 13.99 -13.62 -3.41
N THR A 44 14.38 -14.67 -2.71
CA THR A 44 13.94 -14.90 -1.33
C THR A 44 14.48 -13.80 -0.40
N ALA A 45 13.71 -13.47 0.64
CA ALA A 45 14.09 -12.49 1.65
C ALA A 45 14.20 -13.18 3.01
N SER A 46 15.41 -13.21 3.57
CA SER A 46 15.69 -13.92 4.83
C SER A 46 15.17 -13.21 6.09
N LYS A 47 14.84 -11.92 6.00
CA LYS A 47 14.45 -11.07 7.13
C LYS A 47 13.21 -10.21 6.84
N MET A 48 12.29 -10.71 6.02
CA MET A 48 11.02 -10.01 5.77
C MET A 48 10.16 -10.05 7.04
N VAL A 49 9.96 -8.90 7.69
CA VAL A 49 9.16 -8.81 8.92
C VAL A 49 7.67 -8.92 8.63
N GLU A 50 6.93 -9.59 9.51
CA GLU A 50 5.46 -9.56 9.50
C GLU A 50 4.97 -8.22 10.05
N LEU A 51 4.03 -7.59 9.36
CA LEU A 51 3.41 -6.36 9.82
C LEU A 51 2.37 -6.65 10.90
N LYS A 52 2.14 -5.66 11.76
CA LYS A 52 1.03 -5.62 12.73
C LYS A 52 0.19 -4.39 12.46
N TYR A 53 -1.12 -4.51 12.66
CA TYR A 53 -2.02 -3.38 12.53
C TYR A 53 -1.78 -2.37 13.66
N SER A 54 -1.68 -1.09 13.33
CA SER A 54 -1.58 0.00 14.30
C SER A 54 -2.75 0.96 14.12
N LYS A 55 -3.55 1.12 15.18
CA LYS A 55 -4.66 2.10 15.18
C LYS A 55 -4.14 3.53 15.18
N ASP A 56 -2.97 3.78 15.76
CA ASP A 56 -2.34 5.11 15.75
C ASP A 56 -1.95 5.53 14.33
N LEU A 57 -1.49 4.58 13.50
CA LEU A 57 -1.20 4.85 12.08
C LEU A 57 -2.48 5.00 11.24
N GLU A 58 -3.56 4.25 11.56
CA GLU A 58 -4.88 4.44 10.94
C GLU A 58 -5.41 5.85 11.24
N GLU A 59 -5.32 6.30 12.49
CA GLU A 59 -5.73 7.63 12.92
C GLU A 59 -4.89 8.71 12.24
N ALA A 60 -3.56 8.56 12.21
CA ALA A 60 -2.68 9.49 11.51
C ALA A 60 -3.03 9.62 10.01
N ALA A 61 -3.25 8.50 9.32
CA ALA A 61 -3.65 8.49 7.91
C ALA A 61 -5.01 9.17 7.70
N ASN A 62 -5.99 8.91 8.57
CA ASN A 62 -7.31 9.56 8.52
C ASN A 62 -7.20 11.06 8.77
N ASN A 63 -6.42 11.48 9.76
CA ASN A 63 -6.22 12.89 10.10
C ASN A 63 -5.57 13.63 8.93
N TYR A 64 -4.56 13.04 8.30
CA TYR A 64 -3.93 13.64 7.13
C TYR A 64 -4.91 13.80 5.97
N LEU A 65 -5.72 12.77 5.66
CA LEU A 65 -6.73 12.85 4.62
C LEU A 65 -7.82 13.90 4.93
N ASN A 66 -8.26 14.00 6.17
CA ASN A 66 -9.31 14.93 6.60
C ASN A 66 -8.83 16.39 6.65
N ALA A 67 -7.55 16.61 6.94
CA ALA A 67 -6.94 17.95 6.89
C ALA A 67 -6.82 18.50 5.44
N ASN A 68 -7.02 17.65 4.42
CA ASN A 68 -6.84 18.00 3.01
C ASN A 68 -8.15 17.89 2.21
N SER A 69 -8.84 19.03 2.00
CA SER A 69 -10.14 19.10 1.32
C SER A 69 -10.14 18.56 -0.12
N ASN A 70 -8.99 18.59 -0.80
CA ASN A 70 -8.81 18.12 -2.17
C ASN A 70 -8.06 16.77 -2.28
N CYS A 71 -7.90 16.06 -1.15
CA CYS A 71 -6.92 14.99 -0.98
C CYS A 71 -5.47 15.49 -1.06
N PRO A 72 -4.55 14.92 -0.26
CA PRO A 72 -3.14 15.28 -0.35
C PRO A 72 -2.54 14.81 -1.69
N ALA A 73 -1.65 15.63 -2.24
CA ALA A 73 -0.91 15.31 -3.48
C ALA A 73 0.47 14.68 -3.22
N ALA A 74 0.92 14.70 -1.96
CA ALA A 74 2.19 14.16 -1.50
C ALA A 74 2.00 13.50 -0.12
N ALA A 75 2.99 12.75 0.33
CA ALA A 75 3.03 12.24 1.70
C ALA A 75 3.17 13.40 2.70
N GLN A 76 2.62 13.25 3.91
CA GLN A 76 2.81 14.15 5.04
C GLN A 76 4.30 14.21 5.46
N GLY A 77 5.02 13.11 5.25
CA GLY A 77 6.39 12.93 5.70
C GLY A 77 6.48 12.52 7.17
N GLY A 78 7.68 12.08 7.59
CA GLY A 78 7.93 11.60 8.95
C GLY A 78 8.51 10.19 8.98
N ALA A 79 8.37 9.50 10.11
CA ALA A 79 8.89 8.15 10.31
C ALA A 79 8.04 7.06 9.64
N ALA A 80 6.76 7.34 9.37
CA ALA A 80 5.88 6.46 8.61
C ALA A 80 5.91 6.85 7.12
N VAL A 81 5.85 5.85 6.25
CA VAL A 81 5.76 6.03 4.80
C VAL A 81 4.32 5.79 4.35
N GLU A 82 3.87 6.46 3.30
CA GLU A 82 2.48 6.50 2.88
C GLU A 82 2.30 6.05 1.42
N ASN A 83 1.26 5.23 1.19
CA ASN A 83 0.76 4.87 -0.13
C ASN A 83 -0.63 5.47 -0.34
N PHE A 84 -0.86 6.08 -1.51
CA PHE A 84 -2.14 6.67 -1.88
C PHE A 84 -2.80 5.89 -3.01
N PHE A 85 -4.12 5.77 -2.92
CA PHE A 85 -4.97 5.25 -3.99
C PHE A 85 -6.21 6.14 -4.11
N LYS A 86 -6.59 6.48 -5.34
CA LYS A 86 -7.75 7.32 -5.64
C LYS A 86 -8.61 6.64 -6.69
N THR A 87 -9.91 6.64 -6.46
CA THR A 87 -10.92 6.13 -7.38
C THR A 87 -12.08 7.11 -7.47
N ASN A 88 -12.76 7.14 -8.62
CA ASN A 88 -13.99 7.92 -8.82
C ASN A 88 -15.24 7.08 -8.52
N LYS A 89 -15.09 5.85 -8.01
CA LYS A 89 -16.18 4.96 -7.60
C LYS A 89 -16.56 5.26 -6.14
N PHE A 90 -17.38 6.29 -5.94
CA PHE A 90 -17.71 6.81 -4.60
C PHE A 90 -18.59 5.87 -3.74
N THR A 91 -19.18 4.84 -4.33
CA THR A 91 -20.05 3.88 -3.64
C THR A 91 -19.37 2.53 -3.36
N THR A 92 -18.09 2.38 -3.71
CA THR A 92 -17.36 1.13 -3.47
C THR A 92 -17.14 0.94 -1.95
N PRO A 93 -17.49 -0.23 -1.38
CA PRO A 93 -17.22 -0.54 0.02
C PRO A 93 -15.72 -0.43 0.34
N HIS A 94 -15.37 0.01 1.56
CA HIS A 94 -13.97 0.20 1.95
C HIS A 94 -13.08 -1.02 1.72
N VAL A 95 -13.58 -2.23 2.01
CA VAL A 95 -12.87 -3.50 1.80
C VAL A 95 -12.54 -3.70 0.32
N GLU A 96 -13.50 -3.47 -0.58
CA GLU A 96 -13.29 -3.64 -2.02
C GLU A 96 -12.39 -2.54 -2.59
N ALA A 97 -12.56 -1.29 -2.15
CA ALA A 97 -11.68 -0.19 -2.51
C ALA A 97 -10.22 -0.47 -2.10
N PHE A 98 -10.02 -1.07 -0.92
CA PHE A 98 -8.70 -1.45 -0.46
C PHE A 98 -8.10 -2.62 -1.24
N LYS A 99 -8.89 -3.61 -1.65
CA LYS A 99 -8.43 -4.67 -2.55
C LYS A 99 -7.97 -4.10 -3.89
N GLU A 100 -8.69 -3.13 -4.45
CA GLU A 100 -8.28 -2.40 -5.66
C GLU A 100 -6.95 -1.65 -5.42
N ALA A 101 -6.81 -0.96 -4.29
CA ALA A 101 -5.60 -0.25 -3.90
C ALA A 101 -4.38 -1.17 -3.81
N MET A 102 -4.49 -2.28 -3.06
CA MET A 102 -3.42 -3.27 -2.92
C MET A 102 -2.98 -3.84 -4.27
N LYS A 103 -3.95 -4.18 -5.14
CA LYS A 103 -3.63 -4.66 -6.48
C LYS A 103 -2.88 -3.59 -7.27
N SER A 104 -3.34 -2.34 -7.22
CA SER A 104 -2.68 -1.21 -7.89
C SER A 104 -1.25 -1.01 -7.40
N TRP A 105 -1.01 -1.09 -6.09
CA TRP A 105 0.32 -0.92 -5.51
C TRP A 105 1.25 -2.11 -5.82
N TRP A 106 0.72 -3.33 -5.92
CA TRP A 106 1.51 -4.53 -6.18
C TRP A 106 1.81 -4.78 -7.66
N THR A 107 0.91 -4.41 -8.58
CA THR A 107 1.08 -4.67 -10.03
C THR A 107 2.43 -4.21 -10.63
N PRO A 108 3.02 -3.06 -10.25
CA PRO A 108 4.36 -2.68 -10.71
C PRO A 108 5.43 -3.73 -10.38
N PHE A 109 5.38 -4.30 -9.17
CA PHE A 109 6.28 -5.38 -8.77
C PHE A 109 6.08 -6.63 -9.65
N GLU A 110 4.85 -7.00 -9.95
CA GLU A 110 4.57 -8.16 -10.81
C GLU A 110 5.15 -8.01 -12.22
N LYS A 111 5.30 -6.78 -12.71
CA LYS A 111 5.84 -6.51 -14.05
C LYS A 111 7.36 -6.65 -14.13
N SER A 112 8.08 -6.15 -13.14
CA SER A 112 9.55 -6.01 -13.22
C SER A 112 10.32 -6.46 -11.98
N GLY A 113 9.63 -6.64 -10.85
CA GLY A 113 10.25 -6.76 -9.53
C GLY A 113 11.10 -5.54 -9.17
N PHE A 114 11.98 -5.72 -8.19
CA PHE A 114 13.00 -4.72 -7.79
C PHE A 114 14.37 -4.99 -8.42
N GLY A 115 14.45 -5.88 -9.41
CA GLY A 115 15.71 -6.33 -10.01
C GLY A 115 16.49 -7.32 -9.14
N ASP A 116 17.73 -7.62 -9.56
CA ASP A 116 18.57 -8.61 -8.89
C ASP A 116 19.14 -8.12 -7.56
N GLU A 117 19.43 -6.83 -7.45
CA GLU A 117 19.84 -6.18 -6.22
C GLU A 117 18.72 -5.22 -5.80
N PRO A 118 17.83 -5.62 -4.86
CA PRO A 118 16.62 -4.87 -4.51
C PRO A 118 16.98 -3.66 -3.63
N THR A 119 17.69 -2.70 -4.22
CA THR A 119 18.04 -1.42 -3.61
C THR A 119 16.98 -0.40 -3.95
N TYR A 120 16.52 0.37 -2.96
CA TYR A 120 15.63 1.50 -3.21
C TYR A 120 16.42 2.61 -3.91
N THR A 121 16.06 2.94 -5.14
CA THR A 121 16.78 3.92 -5.99
C THR A 121 15.87 5.08 -6.37
N ASP A 122 16.45 6.17 -6.84
CA ASP A 122 15.69 7.32 -7.39
C ASP A 122 14.74 6.90 -8.51
N LYS A 123 15.09 5.87 -9.29
CA LYS A 123 14.21 5.32 -10.33
C LYS A 123 12.95 4.67 -9.72
N ILE A 124 13.07 4.02 -8.56
CA ILE A 124 11.93 3.44 -7.84
C ILE A 124 11.09 4.56 -7.24
N GLU A 125 11.70 5.52 -6.54
CA GLU A 125 11.01 6.68 -5.92
C GLU A 125 10.21 7.50 -6.94
N ASN A 126 10.78 7.73 -8.12
CA ASN A 126 10.14 8.51 -9.19
C ASN A 126 9.24 7.67 -10.10
N GLY A 127 9.05 6.38 -9.81
CA GLY A 127 8.28 5.45 -10.62
C GLY A 127 7.15 4.75 -9.86
N ASP A 128 6.41 3.89 -10.56
CA ASP A 128 5.28 3.17 -9.98
C ASP A 128 5.70 2.09 -8.96
N LEU A 129 6.96 1.64 -9.03
CA LEU A 129 7.48 0.62 -8.12
C LEU A 129 7.55 1.08 -6.65
N LYS A 130 7.57 2.39 -6.37
CA LYS A 130 7.59 2.90 -4.99
C LYS A 130 6.45 2.36 -4.15
N TYR A 131 5.27 2.19 -4.75
CA TYR A 131 4.09 1.74 -4.02
C TYR A 131 4.19 0.29 -3.56
N ALA A 132 4.94 -0.55 -4.26
CA ALA A 132 5.18 -1.94 -3.86
C ALA A 132 6.27 -2.08 -2.79
N ALA A 133 7.09 -1.04 -2.59
CA ALA A 133 8.23 -1.06 -1.68
C ALA A 133 7.89 -0.67 -0.24
N ASN A 134 6.75 0.00 -0.04
CA ASN A 134 6.25 0.46 1.25
C ASN A 134 5.48 -0.62 2.01
#